data_AF-A0A954LQB7-F1
#
_entry.id   AF-A0A954LQB7-F1
#
_cell.length_a   1.000
_cell.length_b   1.000
_cell.length_c   1.000
_cell.angle_alpha   90.00
_cell.angle_beta   90.00
_cell.angle_gamma   90.00
#
_symmetry.space_group_name_H-M   'P 1'
#
loop_
_entity.id
_entity.type
_entity.pdbx_description
1 polymer ?
#
loop_
_entity_poly.entity_id
_entity_poly.type
_entity_poly.pdbx_seq_one_letter_code
_entity_poly.pdbx_strand_id
1 'polypeptide(L)'
;NGDSFADIIVGAGVGGGPHVRVISGMDGSDLLNFFAFAPEFTGGIRVAAGDVLLNGELDILVTSGPGISPTVRVVSGSGTEIGSYSAFGASFTGGAFIAGGPMPGEMLLVAEGLEPTQESAATLTHSQLDSIVAAAISRYESAGLDSQSLSQLAGVSFGIADLTGRQIGLSRANSILIDVNAAGRGWFVDTTPGLDEEFDANGLALDLQALGRVDLLSTVVHELGHQLGLPDLYAEGDLNRVMGASILPGQRRLLTSDDLDSVFASESLFETLHLD
;
A
#
# COMPACT_ATOMS: atom_id res chain seq x y z
N ASN A 1 -11.47 -14.55 -6.91
CA ASN A 1 -12.87 -14.11 -6.64
C ASN A 1 -13.30 -14.28 -5.15
N GLY A 2 -12.36 -14.55 -4.21
CA GLY A 2 -12.68 -14.70 -2.79
C GLY A 2 -13.34 -16.03 -2.37
N ASP A 3 -13.41 -17.04 -3.24
CA ASP A 3 -14.10 -18.31 -2.94
C ASP A 3 -13.27 -19.32 -2.15
N SER A 4 -12.08 -18.94 -1.67
CA SER A 4 -11.09 -19.79 -0.99
C SER A 4 -10.42 -20.86 -1.86
N PHE A 5 -10.65 -20.87 -3.17
CA PHE A 5 -9.90 -21.67 -4.13
C PHE A 5 -8.96 -20.78 -4.95
N ALA A 6 -7.79 -21.32 -5.30
CA ALA A 6 -6.85 -20.62 -6.16
C ALA A 6 -7.29 -20.71 -7.63
N ASP A 7 -7.56 -19.56 -8.25
CA ASP A 7 -7.94 -19.47 -9.66
C ASP A 7 -6.71 -19.52 -10.60
N ILE A 8 -6.96 -19.76 -11.89
CA ILE A 8 -5.92 -19.90 -12.91
C ILE A 8 -6.08 -18.81 -13.97
N ILE A 9 -5.02 -18.03 -14.21
CA ILE A 9 -4.95 -17.08 -15.32
C ILE A 9 -4.05 -17.66 -16.41
N VAL A 10 -4.55 -17.72 -17.64
CA VAL A 10 -3.77 -18.15 -18.80
C VAL A 10 -3.79 -17.10 -19.91
N GLY A 11 -2.65 -16.97 -20.58
CA GLY A 11 -2.49 -16.16 -21.77
C GLY A 11 -1.90 -16.98 -22.91
N ALA A 12 -2.35 -16.74 -24.13
CA ALA A 12 -1.77 -17.43 -25.28
C ALA A 12 -0.35 -16.89 -25.60
N GLY A 13 0.60 -17.80 -25.82
CA GLY A 13 1.97 -17.47 -26.18
C GLY A 13 2.14 -17.02 -27.63
N VAL A 14 3.39 -16.81 -28.04
CA VAL A 14 3.76 -16.38 -29.41
C VAL A 14 3.15 -17.32 -30.46
N GLY A 15 2.54 -16.75 -31.49
CA GLY A 15 1.78 -17.47 -32.52
C GLY A 15 0.28 -17.58 -32.22
N GLY A 16 -0.14 -17.36 -30.97
CA GLY A 16 -1.53 -17.18 -30.58
C GLY A 16 -1.95 -15.71 -30.53
N GLY A 17 -3.27 -15.46 -30.49
CA GLY A 17 -3.84 -14.11 -30.30
C GLY A 17 -3.66 -13.60 -28.86
N PRO A 18 -4.00 -12.34 -28.55
CA PRO A 18 -3.76 -11.77 -27.22
C PRO A 18 -4.88 -12.14 -26.23
N HIS A 19 -5.19 -13.43 -26.15
CA HIS A 19 -6.36 -13.94 -25.43
C HIS A 19 -6.02 -14.27 -23.97
N VAL A 20 -6.79 -13.71 -23.04
CA VAL A 20 -6.73 -13.98 -21.61
C VAL A 20 -7.93 -14.81 -21.22
N ARG A 21 -7.71 -15.84 -20.40
CA ARG A 21 -8.77 -16.63 -19.78
C ARG A 21 -8.46 -16.79 -18.30
N VAL A 22 -9.47 -16.54 -17.47
CA VAL A 22 -9.43 -16.79 -16.02
C VAL A 22 -10.39 -17.92 -15.73
N ILE A 23 -9.89 -18.96 -15.09
CA ILE A 23 -10.58 -20.22 -14.88
C ILE A 23 -10.70 -20.43 -13.37
N SER A 24 -11.91 -20.76 -12.91
CA SER A 24 -12.16 -21.04 -11.50
C SER A 24 -11.37 -22.26 -11.06
N GLY A 25 -10.65 -22.12 -9.95
CA GLY A 25 -9.97 -23.24 -9.30
C GLY A 25 -10.92 -24.24 -8.65
N MET A 26 -12.14 -23.83 -8.36
CA MET A 26 -13.15 -24.64 -7.68
C MET A 26 -13.76 -25.69 -8.64
N ASP A 27 -14.10 -25.30 -9.87
CA ASP A 27 -14.86 -26.16 -10.80
C ASP A 27 -14.40 -26.12 -12.26
N GLY A 28 -13.41 -25.29 -12.61
CA GLY A 28 -12.90 -25.16 -13.97
C GLY A 28 -13.76 -24.32 -14.91
N SER A 29 -14.79 -23.63 -14.41
CA SER A 29 -15.61 -22.69 -15.19
C SER A 29 -14.82 -21.43 -15.57
N ASP A 30 -15.27 -20.75 -16.63
CA ASP A 30 -14.69 -19.47 -17.02
C ASP A 30 -15.21 -18.35 -16.14
N LEU A 31 -14.29 -17.69 -15.42
CA LEU A 31 -14.55 -16.47 -14.68
C LEU A 31 -14.45 -15.25 -15.61
N LEU A 32 -13.40 -15.20 -16.43
CA LEU A 32 -13.18 -14.14 -17.42
C LEU A 32 -12.60 -14.70 -18.72
N ASN A 33 -12.97 -14.07 -19.84
CA ASN A 33 -12.58 -14.51 -21.17
C ASN A 33 -12.60 -13.31 -22.14
N PHE A 34 -11.42 -12.79 -22.51
CA PHE A 34 -11.32 -11.55 -23.29
C PHE A 34 -9.99 -11.42 -24.07
N PHE A 35 -9.96 -10.48 -25.03
CA PHE A 35 -8.73 -10.08 -25.73
C PHE A 35 -8.08 -8.86 -25.07
N ALA A 36 -6.81 -8.99 -24.69
CA ALA A 36 -6.03 -7.93 -24.04
C ALA A 36 -5.45 -6.91 -25.03
N PHE A 37 -5.38 -7.23 -26.32
CA PHE A 37 -4.92 -6.33 -27.38
C PHE A 37 -5.75 -6.57 -28.63
N ALA A 38 -5.42 -5.88 -29.73
CA ALA A 38 -6.07 -6.06 -31.02
C ALA A 38 -6.11 -7.57 -31.41
N PRO A 39 -7.27 -8.17 -31.71
CA PRO A 39 -7.42 -9.61 -31.92
C PRO A 39 -6.49 -10.22 -32.99
N GLU A 40 -6.07 -9.41 -33.96
CA GLU A 40 -5.13 -9.77 -35.04
C GLU A 40 -3.67 -9.87 -34.58
N PHE A 41 -3.33 -9.41 -33.38
CA PHE A 41 -1.97 -9.46 -32.86
C PHE A 41 -1.57 -10.89 -32.47
N THR A 42 -0.57 -11.45 -33.14
CA THR A 42 -0.14 -12.85 -32.95
C THR A 42 1.17 -13.00 -32.17
N GLY A 43 1.67 -11.91 -31.59
CA GLY A 43 2.87 -11.94 -30.75
C GLY A 43 2.63 -12.60 -29.39
N GLY A 44 1.39 -12.96 -29.07
CA GLY A 44 0.98 -13.53 -27.79
C GLY A 44 1.05 -12.53 -26.64
N ILE A 45 0.73 -13.00 -25.45
CA ILE A 45 0.73 -12.21 -24.22
C ILE A 45 1.42 -12.97 -23.09
N ARG A 46 1.77 -12.22 -22.05
CA ARG A 46 2.24 -12.74 -20.76
C ARG A 46 1.34 -12.16 -19.67
N VAL A 47 0.99 -13.01 -18.71
CA VAL A 47 0.06 -12.68 -17.63
C VAL A 47 0.74 -12.87 -16.28
N ALA A 48 0.33 -12.06 -15.30
CA ALA A 48 0.64 -12.25 -13.90
C ALA A 48 -0.57 -11.83 -13.05
N ALA A 49 -0.55 -12.22 -11.77
CA ALA A 49 -1.52 -11.79 -10.78
C ALA A 49 -0.81 -10.97 -9.70
N GLY A 50 -1.45 -9.91 -9.21
CA GLY A 50 -0.98 -9.14 -8.07
C GLY A 50 -2.07 -8.19 -7.58
N ASP A 51 -2.14 -7.94 -6.29
CA ASP A 51 -3.04 -6.94 -5.73
C ASP A 51 -2.44 -5.55 -6.01
N VAL A 52 -2.90 -4.90 -7.08
CA VAL A 52 -2.39 -3.60 -7.53
C VAL A 52 -3.18 -2.46 -6.88
N LEU A 53 -4.46 -2.72 -6.58
CA LEU A 53 -5.35 -1.78 -5.91
C LEU A 53 -5.24 -1.80 -4.38
N LEU A 54 -4.50 -2.77 -3.81
CA LEU A 54 -4.33 -2.98 -2.37
C LEU A 54 -5.66 -3.16 -1.64
N ASN A 55 -6.58 -3.90 -2.23
CA ASN A 55 -7.92 -4.15 -1.67
C ASN A 55 -8.12 -5.59 -1.19
N GLY A 56 -7.05 -6.40 -1.16
CA GLY A 56 -7.09 -7.80 -0.77
C GLY A 56 -7.57 -8.75 -1.88
N GLU A 57 -7.87 -8.23 -3.07
CA GLU A 57 -8.19 -9.04 -4.26
C GLU A 57 -7.04 -8.98 -5.27
N LEU A 58 -6.74 -10.11 -5.92
CA LEU A 58 -5.72 -10.12 -6.97
C LEU A 58 -6.26 -9.52 -8.28
N ASP A 59 -5.50 -8.58 -8.84
CA ASP A 59 -5.69 -8.03 -10.17
C ASP A 59 -4.88 -8.82 -11.21
N ILE A 60 -5.29 -8.66 -12.48
CA ILE A 60 -4.70 -9.29 -13.65
C ILE A 60 -3.78 -8.28 -14.32
N LEU A 61 -2.51 -8.66 -14.43
CA LEU A 61 -1.50 -7.92 -15.17
C LEU A 61 -1.28 -8.60 -16.51
N VAL A 62 -1.37 -7.84 -17.60
CA VAL A 62 -1.17 -8.37 -18.96
C VAL A 62 -0.20 -7.49 -19.73
N THR A 63 0.78 -8.11 -20.38
CA THR A 63 1.67 -7.41 -21.32
C THR A 63 1.85 -8.18 -22.61
N SER A 64 2.21 -7.48 -23.68
CA SER A 64 2.42 -8.09 -24.99
C SER A 64 3.74 -8.87 -25.05
N GLY A 65 3.70 -9.96 -25.82
CA GLY A 65 4.90 -10.57 -26.37
C GLY A 65 5.52 -9.72 -27.49
N PRO A 66 6.48 -10.27 -28.26
CA PRO A 66 7.16 -9.55 -29.33
C PRO A 66 6.21 -9.05 -30.43
N GLY A 67 6.58 -7.96 -31.10
CA GLY A 67 5.93 -7.48 -32.34
C GLY A 67 5.22 -6.14 -32.22
N ILE A 68 4.89 -5.71 -30.99
CA ILE A 68 4.41 -4.35 -30.70
C ILE A 68 5.17 -3.75 -29.51
N SER A 69 5.08 -2.43 -29.33
CA SER A 69 5.59 -1.79 -28.13
C SER A 69 4.89 -2.37 -26.90
N PRO A 70 5.61 -2.85 -25.87
CA PRO A 70 5.01 -3.47 -24.70
C PRO A 70 4.31 -2.44 -23.82
N THR A 71 2.99 -2.54 -23.82
CA THR A 71 2.12 -1.91 -22.83
C THR A 71 1.76 -2.93 -21.78
N VAL A 72 1.80 -2.53 -20.52
CA VAL A 72 1.21 -3.27 -19.40
C VAL A 72 -0.21 -2.75 -19.23
N ARG A 73 -1.19 -3.65 -19.26
CA ARG A 73 -2.58 -3.40 -18.88
C ARG A 73 -2.84 -4.03 -17.52
N VAL A 74 -3.52 -3.29 -16.66
CA VAL A 74 -3.98 -3.73 -15.35
C VAL A 74 -5.49 -3.86 -15.43
N VAL A 75 -6.00 -5.04 -15.12
CA VAL A 75 -7.42 -5.39 -15.17
C VAL A 75 -7.81 -5.94 -13.80
N SER A 76 -8.90 -5.47 -13.21
CA SER A 76 -9.36 -5.96 -11.91
C SER A 76 -9.72 -7.44 -11.95
N GLY A 77 -9.80 -8.09 -10.79
CA GLY A 77 -10.33 -9.45 -10.67
C GLY A 77 -11.76 -9.62 -11.23
N SER A 78 -12.52 -8.52 -11.37
CA SER A 78 -13.85 -8.47 -11.98
C SER A 78 -13.85 -8.20 -13.50
N GLY A 79 -12.69 -7.97 -14.12
CA GLY A 79 -12.54 -7.75 -15.56
C GLY A 79 -12.59 -6.29 -16.01
N THR A 80 -12.65 -5.34 -15.08
CA THR A 80 -12.63 -3.89 -15.39
C THR A 80 -11.19 -3.45 -15.62
N GLU A 81 -10.91 -2.74 -16.72
CA GLU A 81 -9.58 -2.15 -16.91
C GLU A 81 -9.35 -1.02 -15.90
N ILE A 82 -8.30 -1.17 -15.09
CA ILE A 82 -7.86 -0.20 -14.08
C ILE A 82 -6.96 0.85 -14.73
N GLY A 83 -6.10 0.43 -15.64
CA GLY A 83 -5.20 1.33 -16.35
C GLY A 83 -4.19 0.62 -17.23
N SER A 84 -3.35 1.42 -17.89
CA SER A 84 -2.25 0.90 -18.70
C SER A 84 -1.07 1.86 -18.76
N TYR A 85 0.13 1.32 -18.95
CA TYR A 85 1.36 2.09 -19.11
C TYR A 85 2.35 1.41 -20.05
N SER A 86 3.19 2.20 -20.74
CA SER A 86 4.27 1.67 -21.56
C SER A 86 5.51 1.43 -20.70
N ALA A 87 5.97 0.18 -20.64
CA ALA A 87 7.15 -0.17 -19.81
C ALA A 87 8.49 0.21 -20.49
N PHE A 88 8.46 0.41 -21.81
CA PHE A 88 9.63 0.72 -22.63
C PHE A 88 9.30 1.80 -23.65
N GLY A 89 10.34 2.41 -24.22
CA GLY A 89 10.16 3.39 -25.31
C GLY A 89 9.51 2.78 -26.55
N ALA A 90 8.77 3.60 -27.30
CA ALA A 90 7.91 3.16 -28.40
C ALA A 90 8.61 2.38 -29.53
N SER A 91 9.94 2.45 -29.64
CA SER A 91 10.73 1.70 -30.61
C SER A 91 11.10 0.28 -30.18
N PHE A 92 10.93 -0.06 -28.90
CA PHE A 92 11.22 -1.40 -28.39
C PHE A 92 10.02 -2.32 -28.63
N THR A 93 10.22 -3.40 -29.40
CA THR A 93 9.16 -4.36 -29.76
C THR A 93 9.48 -5.80 -29.35
N GLY A 94 10.43 -5.98 -28.42
CA GLY A 94 10.85 -7.29 -27.92
C GLY A 94 9.84 -8.00 -27.01
N GLY A 95 8.75 -7.31 -26.63
CA GLY A 95 7.81 -7.75 -25.59
C GLY A 95 8.38 -7.57 -24.18
N ALA A 96 7.52 -7.62 -23.17
CA ALA A 96 7.93 -7.48 -21.76
C ALA A 96 7.58 -8.74 -20.96
N PHE A 97 8.37 -9.09 -19.96
CA PHE A 97 7.94 -10.06 -18.95
C PHE A 97 7.37 -9.28 -17.78
N ILE A 98 6.34 -9.83 -17.16
CA ILE A 98 5.67 -9.21 -16.02
C ILE A 98 5.59 -10.21 -14.88
N ALA A 99 5.80 -9.72 -13.67
CA ALA A 99 5.53 -10.41 -12.44
C ALA A 99 4.64 -9.50 -11.61
N GLY A 100 3.62 -10.09 -11.01
CA GLY A 100 2.87 -9.46 -9.94
C GLY A 100 3.36 -10.04 -8.63
N GLY A 101 3.36 -9.21 -7.61
CA GLY A 101 3.79 -9.55 -6.27
C GLY A 101 3.62 -8.34 -5.37
N PRO A 102 3.68 -8.53 -4.05
CA PRO A 102 3.83 -7.41 -3.14
C PRO A 102 5.02 -6.59 -3.62
N MET A 103 4.83 -5.28 -3.76
CA MET A 103 5.95 -4.40 -4.08
C MET A 103 7.01 -4.53 -2.97
N PRO A 104 8.32 -4.49 -3.31
CA PRO A 104 9.35 -4.71 -2.30
C PRO A 104 9.37 -3.59 -1.26
N GLY A 105 9.08 -3.95 -0.01
CA GLY A 105 8.97 -3.05 1.14
C GLY A 105 7.52 -2.91 1.61
N GLU A 106 7.34 -2.71 2.91
CA GLU A 106 6.02 -2.37 3.46
C GLU A 106 5.80 -0.87 3.21
N MET A 107 4.67 -0.51 2.60
CA MET A 107 4.45 0.82 2.05
C MET A 107 3.06 1.30 2.36
N LEU A 108 2.97 2.51 2.91
CA LEU A 108 1.70 3.21 2.95
C LEU A 108 1.44 3.97 1.65
N LEU A 109 0.24 3.77 1.09
CA LEU A 109 -0.27 4.58 -0.02
C LEU A 109 -1.27 5.63 0.48
N VAL A 110 -1.36 6.75 -0.24
CA VAL A 110 -2.48 7.67 -0.07
C VAL A 110 -3.66 7.29 -0.98
N ALA A 111 -4.85 7.13 -0.40
CA ALA A 111 -6.12 6.83 -1.08
C ALA A 111 -6.69 8.06 -1.83
N GLU A 112 -7.67 7.84 -2.72
CA GLU A 112 -8.29 8.96 -3.45
C GLU A 112 -9.25 9.67 -2.50
N GLY A 113 -9.23 11.00 -2.47
CA GLY A 113 -10.04 11.78 -1.54
C GLY A 113 -10.11 13.24 -1.91
N LEU A 114 -10.60 14.07 -0.98
CA LEU A 114 -10.66 15.51 -1.15
C LEU A 114 -9.24 16.06 -1.40
N GLU A 115 -9.10 16.87 -2.44
CA GLU A 115 -7.84 17.53 -2.78
C GLU A 115 -7.79 18.92 -2.13
N PRO A 116 -6.62 19.37 -1.66
CA PRO A 116 -6.48 20.74 -1.15
C PRO A 116 -6.67 21.75 -2.29
N THR A 117 -7.30 22.88 -1.98
CA THR A 117 -7.51 23.95 -2.95
C THR A 117 -6.18 24.66 -3.26
N GLN A 118 -5.51 24.27 -4.36
CA GLN A 118 -4.47 25.02 -5.08
C GLN A 118 -3.49 25.81 -4.18
N GLU A 119 -2.81 25.13 -3.27
CA GLU A 119 -1.55 25.61 -2.72
C GLU A 119 -0.42 24.70 -3.19
N SER A 120 0.69 25.29 -3.63
CA SER A 120 1.94 24.53 -3.79
C SER A 120 2.26 23.92 -2.43
N ALA A 121 2.06 22.62 -2.27
CA ALA A 121 2.30 21.95 -1.00
C ALA A 121 3.74 22.22 -0.56
N ALA A 122 3.89 22.83 0.62
CA ALA A 122 5.20 22.99 1.25
C ALA A 122 5.83 21.60 1.44
N THR A 123 7.12 21.50 1.16
CA THR A 123 7.87 20.25 1.31
C THR A 123 8.14 19.97 2.78
N LEU A 124 8.07 18.70 3.17
CA LEU A 124 8.34 18.26 4.53
C LEU A 124 9.79 18.54 4.92
N THR A 125 10.00 19.05 6.14
CA THR A 125 11.33 19.24 6.72
C THR A 125 11.65 18.19 7.77
N HIS A 126 12.94 17.93 8.01
CA HIS A 126 13.37 16.99 9.05
C HIS A 126 12.91 17.44 10.45
N SER A 127 12.96 18.74 10.76
CA SER A 127 12.49 19.22 12.06
C SER A 127 11.00 18.94 12.31
N GLN A 128 10.18 19.03 11.26
CA GLN A 128 8.76 18.68 11.35
C GLN A 128 8.60 17.17 11.56
N LEU A 129 9.32 16.37 10.77
CA LEU A 129 9.29 14.92 10.89
C LEU A 129 9.73 14.46 12.29
N ASP A 130 10.84 14.96 12.81
CA ASP A 130 11.37 14.61 14.14
C ASP A 130 10.35 14.90 15.25
N SER A 131 9.63 16.02 15.15
CA SER A 131 8.58 16.39 16.11
C SER A 131 7.42 15.39 16.10
N ILE A 132 7.03 14.94 14.91
CA ILE A 132 5.95 13.95 14.74
C ILE A 132 6.41 12.55 15.13
N VAL A 133 7.65 12.16 14.86
CA VAL A 133 8.23 10.88 15.29
C VAL A 133 8.22 10.77 16.82
N ALA A 134 8.59 11.83 17.54
CA ALA A 134 8.52 11.84 19.00
C ALA A 134 7.09 11.63 19.50
N ALA A 135 6.10 12.27 18.86
CA ALA A 135 4.69 12.11 19.19
C ALA A 135 4.17 10.70 18.89
N ALA A 136 4.57 10.11 17.76
CA ALA A 136 4.21 8.74 17.39
C ALA A 136 4.74 7.71 18.41
N ILE A 137 6.00 7.82 18.82
CA ILE A 137 6.59 6.94 19.85
C ILE A 137 5.84 7.11 21.19
N SER A 138 5.47 8.33 21.55
CA SER A 138 4.70 8.61 22.77
C SER A 138 3.30 7.97 22.74
N ARG A 139 2.69 7.86 21.54
CA ARG A 139 1.42 7.14 21.35
C ARG A 139 1.59 5.63 21.50
N TYR A 140 2.66 5.06 20.96
CA TYR A 140 2.98 3.64 21.17
C TYR A 140 3.16 3.32 22.66
N GLU A 141 3.88 4.18 23.39
CA GLU A 141 4.02 4.05 24.85
C GLU A 141 2.65 4.10 25.55
N SER A 142 1.81 5.08 25.18
CA SER A 142 0.47 5.24 25.75
C SER A 142 -0.48 4.09 25.42
N ALA A 143 -0.31 3.44 24.26
CA ALA A 143 -1.04 2.25 23.84
C ALA A 143 -0.56 0.97 24.54
N GLY A 144 0.53 1.04 25.30
CA GLY A 144 1.04 -0.05 26.13
C GLY A 144 2.24 -0.80 25.56
N LEU A 145 2.94 -0.26 24.56
CA LEU A 145 4.16 -0.86 24.02
C LEU A 145 5.25 -0.97 25.11
N ASP A 146 5.95 -2.09 25.17
CA ASP A 146 6.98 -2.33 26.17
C ASP A 146 8.26 -1.51 25.92
N SER A 147 9.10 -1.37 26.96
CA SER A 147 10.31 -0.55 26.91
C SER A 147 11.39 -1.02 25.92
N GLN A 148 11.44 -2.33 25.62
CA GLN A 148 12.41 -2.87 24.67
C GLN A 148 11.98 -2.51 23.24
N SER A 149 10.71 -2.73 22.91
CA SER A 149 10.12 -2.33 21.63
C SER A 149 10.16 -0.81 21.43
N LEU A 150 9.90 -0.01 22.46
CA LEU A 150 10.06 1.45 22.41
C LEU A 150 11.52 1.86 22.11
N SER A 151 12.49 1.16 22.70
CA SER A 151 13.92 1.41 22.42
C SER A 151 14.28 1.04 20.98
N GLN A 152 13.68 -0.01 20.42
CA GLN A 152 13.81 -0.36 19.02
C GLN A 152 13.27 0.75 18.11
N LEU A 153 12.04 1.24 18.37
CA LEU A 153 11.45 2.33 17.60
C LEU A 153 12.28 3.61 17.65
N ALA A 154 12.82 3.94 18.83
CA ALA A 154 13.71 5.10 19.00
C ALA A 154 15.04 4.98 18.22
N GLY A 155 15.44 3.77 17.83
CA GLY A 155 16.64 3.50 17.04
C GLY A 155 16.44 3.54 15.52
N VAL A 156 15.20 3.71 15.05
CA VAL A 156 14.85 3.71 13.62
C VAL A 156 15.34 5.00 12.96
N SER A 157 15.98 4.87 11.80
CA SER A 157 16.46 6.03 11.03
C SER A 157 15.41 6.54 10.04
N PHE A 158 15.04 7.81 10.15
CA PHE A 158 14.10 8.45 9.24
C PHE A 158 14.82 9.23 8.13
N GLY A 159 14.25 9.18 6.92
CA GLY A 159 14.67 10.00 5.80
C GLY A 159 13.47 10.56 5.05
N ILE A 160 13.70 11.65 4.31
CA ILE A 160 12.70 12.27 3.42
C ILE A 160 13.16 12.06 1.98
N ALA A 161 12.27 11.52 1.13
CA ALA A 161 12.55 11.27 -0.28
C ALA A 161 11.32 11.59 -1.13
N ASP A 162 11.51 11.83 -2.43
CA ASP A 162 10.41 11.88 -3.41
C ASP A 162 10.08 10.44 -3.84
N LEU A 163 9.01 9.88 -3.25
CA LEU A 163 8.55 8.53 -3.51
C LEU A 163 7.66 8.52 -4.76
N THR A 164 7.77 7.47 -5.55
CA THR A 164 7.07 7.42 -6.84
C THR A 164 5.60 7.07 -6.67
N GLY A 165 4.74 7.67 -7.51
CA GLY A 165 3.33 7.30 -7.59
C GLY A 165 2.54 7.84 -6.40
N ARG A 166 1.91 6.93 -5.64
CA ARG A 166 1.02 7.26 -4.49
C ARG A 166 1.63 6.89 -3.15
N GLN A 167 2.90 6.50 -3.14
CA GLN A 167 3.61 6.09 -1.92
C GLN A 167 3.84 7.32 -1.05
N ILE A 168 3.55 7.19 0.24
CA ILE A 168 3.74 8.25 1.23
C ILE A 168 4.65 7.84 2.39
N GLY A 169 4.84 6.53 2.57
CA GLY A 169 5.83 5.96 3.47
C GLY A 169 6.38 4.65 2.88
N LEU A 170 7.62 4.34 3.26
CA LEU A 170 8.30 3.11 2.89
C LEU A 170 9.15 2.64 4.07
N SER A 171 8.75 1.51 4.65
CA SER A 171 9.45 0.86 5.73
C SER A 171 10.46 -0.16 5.20
N ARG A 172 11.66 -0.11 5.75
CA ARG A 172 12.76 -1.06 5.51
C ARG A 172 13.39 -1.43 6.85
N ALA A 173 14.25 -2.45 6.87
CA ALA A 173 14.95 -2.85 8.08
C ALA A 173 15.67 -1.66 8.75
N ASN A 174 15.18 -1.25 9.92
CA ASN A 174 15.68 -0.13 10.75
C ASN A 174 15.74 1.24 10.04
N SER A 175 14.96 1.44 8.97
CA SER A 175 14.88 2.72 8.27
C SER A 175 13.52 2.94 7.63
N ILE A 176 13.00 4.16 7.80
CA ILE A 176 11.74 4.61 7.21
C ILE A 176 12.02 5.80 6.29
N LEU A 177 11.48 5.75 5.07
CA LEU A 177 11.44 6.90 4.17
C LEU A 177 10.02 7.47 4.14
N ILE A 178 9.90 8.78 4.32
CA ILE A 178 8.65 9.51 4.22
C ILE A 178 8.68 10.35 2.94
N ASP A 179 7.56 10.38 2.23
CA ASP A 179 7.45 11.17 1.01
C ASP A 179 7.58 12.68 1.27
N VAL A 180 8.22 13.40 0.35
CA VAL A 180 8.51 14.83 0.50
C VAL A 180 7.26 15.72 0.44
N ASN A 181 6.21 15.29 -0.27
CA ASN A 181 5.03 16.11 -0.55
C ASN A 181 3.69 15.35 -0.45
N ALA A 182 3.68 14.18 0.19
CA ALA A 182 2.54 13.28 0.33
C ALA A 182 1.93 12.88 -1.03
N ALA A 183 2.76 12.49 -1.99
CA ALA A 183 2.38 12.16 -3.36
C ALA A 183 1.59 13.32 -4.04
N GLY A 184 2.01 14.55 -3.77
CA GLY A 184 1.43 15.78 -4.30
C GLY A 184 0.18 16.29 -3.56
N ARG A 185 -0.31 15.57 -2.54
CA ARG A 185 -1.50 15.95 -1.76
C ARG A 185 -1.18 16.88 -0.59
N GLY A 186 0.09 16.99 -0.23
CA GLY A 186 0.55 17.80 0.89
C GLY A 186 0.30 17.18 2.26
N TRP A 187 1.26 17.41 3.15
CA TRP A 187 1.20 16.96 4.53
C TRP A 187 0.35 17.89 5.40
N PHE A 188 -0.48 17.30 6.25
CA PHE A 188 -0.89 17.91 7.50
C PHE A 188 0.19 17.60 8.54
N VAL A 189 0.86 18.65 9.02
CA VAL A 189 1.87 18.56 10.07
C VAL A 189 1.29 19.20 11.31
N ASP A 190 0.90 18.35 12.25
CA ASP A 190 0.28 18.73 13.49
C ASP A 190 1.29 19.41 14.44
N THR A 191 0.95 20.59 14.95
CA THR A 191 1.79 21.33 15.91
C THR A 191 1.54 20.92 17.35
N THR A 192 0.43 20.24 17.60
CA THR A 192 -0.09 19.79 18.89
C THR A 192 -0.47 18.30 18.82
N PRO A 193 0.42 17.42 18.31
CA PRO A 193 0.09 16.03 17.94
C PRO A 193 -0.27 15.11 19.11
N GLY A 194 -0.31 15.60 20.35
CA GLY A 194 -0.78 14.85 21.52
C GLY A 194 -2.22 15.17 21.92
N LEU A 195 -2.90 16.08 21.24
CA LEU A 195 -4.20 16.62 21.65
C LEU A 195 -5.36 16.25 20.70
N ASP A 196 -5.07 15.94 19.43
CA ASP A 196 -6.07 15.49 18.43
C ASP A 196 -7.21 16.48 18.16
N GLU A 197 -7.03 17.78 18.43
CA GLU A 197 -8.09 18.78 18.36
C GLU A 197 -8.60 19.06 16.94
N GLU A 198 -7.83 18.71 15.90
CA GLU A 198 -8.22 18.89 14.51
C GLU A 198 -9.12 17.76 13.99
N PHE A 199 -9.36 16.73 14.79
CA PHE A 199 -10.08 15.52 14.38
C PHE A 199 -11.24 15.21 15.33
N ASP A 200 -12.26 14.52 14.80
CA ASP A 200 -13.33 13.97 15.60
C ASP A 200 -12.93 12.64 16.27
N ALA A 201 -13.84 12.05 17.04
CA ALA A 201 -13.60 10.78 17.74
C ALA A 201 -13.37 9.58 16.79
N ASN A 202 -13.68 9.71 15.50
CA ASN A 202 -13.42 8.68 14.49
C ASN A 202 -12.16 8.99 13.67
N GLY A 203 -11.41 10.04 14.04
CA GLY A 203 -10.21 10.46 13.31
C GLY A 203 -10.52 11.17 11.99
N LEU A 204 -11.69 11.80 11.83
CA LEU A 204 -12.00 12.60 10.64
C LEU A 204 -11.74 14.08 10.92
N ALA A 205 -11.08 14.76 9.97
CA ALA A 205 -10.71 16.16 10.10
C ALA A 205 -11.93 17.07 10.28
N LEU A 206 -11.88 17.89 11.32
CA LEU A 206 -12.79 19.00 11.61
C LEU A 206 -12.18 20.34 11.19
N ASP A 207 -10.84 20.44 11.21
CA ASP A 207 -10.10 21.64 10.83
C ASP A 207 -9.79 21.69 9.32
N LEU A 208 -9.86 22.89 8.74
CA LEU A 208 -9.60 23.11 7.31
C LEU A 208 -8.13 22.87 6.91
N GLN A 209 -7.19 22.90 7.87
CA GLN A 209 -5.78 22.62 7.60
C GLN A 209 -5.53 21.12 7.48
N ALA A 210 -6.26 20.30 8.24
CA ALA A 210 -6.20 18.83 8.14
C ALA A 210 -7.05 18.31 6.98
N LEU A 211 -8.18 18.96 6.70
CA LEU A 211 -9.10 18.55 5.64
C LEU A 211 -8.42 18.51 4.26
N GLY A 212 -8.46 17.34 3.61
CA GLY A 212 -7.88 17.15 2.28
C GLY A 212 -6.35 17.04 2.23
N ARG A 213 -5.67 17.05 3.39
CA ARG A 213 -4.22 16.80 3.49
C ARG A 213 -3.95 15.43 4.12
N VAL A 214 -2.77 14.88 3.91
CA VAL A 214 -2.38 13.59 4.48
C VAL A 214 -1.82 13.79 5.89
N ASP A 215 -2.36 13.11 6.89
CA ASP A 215 -1.89 13.23 8.27
C ASP A 215 -0.53 12.55 8.46
N LEU A 216 0.52 13.36 8.70
CA LEU A 216 1.88 12.85 8.86
C LEU A 216 2.03 11.95 10.09
N LEU A 217 1.31 12.25 11.18
CA LEU A 217 1.35 11.46 12.40
C LEU A 217 0.85 10.04 12.15
N SER A 218 -0.27 9.89 11.47
CA SER A 218 -0.81 8.58 11.08
C SER A 218 0.15 7.79 10.20
N THR A 219 0.80 8.44 9.23
CA THR A 219 1.82 7.77 8.41
C THR A 219 2.98 7.29 9.26
N VAL A 220 3.55 8.16 10.11
CA VAL A 220 4.70 7.76 10.95
C VAL A 220 4.33 6.64 11.93
N VAL A 221 3.13 6.69 12.52
CA VAL A 221 2.62 5.63 13.39
C VAL A 221 2.52 4.31 12.62
N HIS A 222 1.97 4.32 11.40
CA HIS A 222 1.88 3.14 10.54
C HIS A 222 3.27 2.55 10.21
N GLU A 223 4.20 3.39 9.74
CA GLU A 223 5.54 2.94 9.33
C GLU A 223 6.37 2.40 10.51
N LEU A 224 6.15 2.91 11.73
CA LEU A 224 6.74 2.35 12.95
C LEU A 224 6.12 0.99 13.31
N GLY A 225 4.85 0.74 12.97
CA GLY A 225 4.20 -0.55 13.18
C GLY A 225 4.89 -1.67 12.39
N HIS A 226 5.30 -1.39 11.15
CA HIS A 226 6.15 -2.27 10.34
C HIS A 226 7.50 -2.58 11.02
N GLN A 227 8.09 -1.63 11.75
CA GLN A 227 9.31 -1.89 12.52
C GLN A 227 9.08 -2.86 13.68
N LEU A 228 7.84 -3.02 14.14
CA LEU A 228 7.42 -4.02 15.13
C LEU A 228 7.00 -5.36 14.49
N GLY A 229 7.09 -5.48 13.16
CA GLY A 229 6.67 -6.67 12.42
C GLY A 229 5.17 -6.78 12.18
N LEU A 230 4.43 -5.68 12.34
CA LEU A 230 3.00 -5.64 12.00
C LEU A 230 2.84 -5.59 10.47
N PRO A 231 2.06 -6.50 9.86
CA PRO A 231 1.80 -6.46 8.43
C PRO A 231 0.73 -5.42 8.08
N ASP A 232 0.72 -5.00 6.82
CA ASP A 232 -0.39 -4.24 6.25
C ASP A 232 -1.72 -4.99 6.33
N LEU A 233 -2.80 -4.22 6.52
CA LEU A 233 -4.19 -4.67 6.49
C LEU A 233 -4.87 -4.12 5.23
N TYR A 234 -5.35 -5.04 4.39
CA TYR A 234 -5.92 -4.72 3.07
C TYR A 234 -7.44 -4.83 3.01
N ALA A 235 -8.07 -5.47 4.02
CA ALA A 235 -9.52 -5.62 4.06
C ALA A 235 -10.21 -4.26 4.25
N GLU A 236 -11.30 -4.01 3.52
CA GLU A 236 -12.03 -2.73 3.55
C GLU A 236 -12.42 -2.28 4.97
N GLY A 237 -12.80 -3.23 5.84
CA GLY A 237 -13.15 -2.96 7.24
C GLY A 237 -11.96 -2.56 8.13
N ASP A 238 -10.73 -2.83 7.69
CA ASP A 238 -9.50 -2.61 8.45
C ASP A 238 -8.67 -1.42 7.93
N LEU A 239 -9.02 -0.82 6.79
CA LEU A 239 -8.25 0.29 6.18
C LEU A 239 -8.14 1.53 7.09
N ASN A 240 -9.08 1.69 8.03
CA ASN A 240 -9.08 2.78 9.01
C ASN A 240 -8.22 2.48 10.24
N ARG A 241 -7.75 1.24 10.42
CA ARG A 241 -6.83 0.86 11.50
C ARG A 241 -5.43 1.37 11.22
N VAL A 242 -4.58 1.39 12.25
CA VAL A 242 -3.18 1.85 12.16
C VAL A 242 -2.43 1.23 10.98
N MET A 243 -2.57 -0.09 10.79
CA MET A 243 -1.88 -0.83 9.75
C MET A 243 -2.64 -0.94 8.42
N GLY A 244 -3.70 -0.15 8.19
CA GLY A 244 -4.37 -0.14 6.88
C GLY A 244 -3.40 0.21 5.74
N ALA A 245 -3.49 -0.49 4.61
CA ALA A 245 -2.56 -0.31 3.49
C ALA A 245 -2.70 1.03 2.75
N SER A 246 -3.79 1.77 2.98
CA SER A 246 -3.96 3.12 2.44
C SER A 246 -4.69 4.06 3.38
N ILE A 247 -4.32 5.35 3.35
CA ILE A 247 -4.91 6.41 4.18
C ILE A 247 -5.63 7.45 3.33
N LEU A 248 -6.81 7.89 3.78
CA LEU A 248 -7.54 8.98 3.13
C LEU A 248 -7.00 10.34 3.56
N PRO A 249 -6.94 11.35 2.66
CA PRO A 249 -6.73 12.73 3.08
C PRO A 249 -7.79 13.20 4.07
N GLY A 250 -7.38 13.93 5.11
CA GLY A 250 -8.24 14.35 6.22
C GLY A 250 -8.54 13.27 7.25
N GLN A 251 -7.82 12.14 7.21
CA GLN A 251 -7.96 11.06 8.19
C GLN A 251 -6.76 11.01 9.14
N ARG A 252 -7.06 10.81 10.42
CA ARG A 252 -6.12 10.38 11.45
C ARG A 252 -6.45 8.96 11.91
N ARG A 253 -5.43 8.12 12.02
CA ARG A 253 -5.52 6.78 12.60
C ARG A 253 -5.23 6.86 14.09
N LEU A 254 -6.18 6.37 14.88
CA LEU A 254 -6.10 6.37 16.34
C LEU A 254 -5.51 5.04 16.80
N LEU A 255 -4.26 5.06 17.26
CA LEU A 255 -3.59 3.88 17.81
C LEU A 255 -4.20 3.49 19.15
N THR A 256 -4.53 2.22 19.29
CA THR A 256 -5.06 1.62 20.52
C THR A 256 -4.26 0.37 20.93
N SER A 257 -4.52 -0.16 22.12
CA SER A 257 -3.93 -1.43 22.56
C SER A 257 -4.28 -2.59 21.63
N ASP A 258 -5.49 -2.59 21.06
CA ASP A 258 -5.98 -3.66 20.17
C ASP A 258 -5.17 -3.77 18.88
N ASP A 259 -4.47 -2.70 18.49
CA ASP A 259 -3.57 -2.71 17.33
C ASP A 259 -2.20 -3.34 17.67
N LEU A 260 -1.86 -3.44 18.97
CA LEU A 260 -0.61 -4.04 19.46
C LEU A 260 -0.75 -5.51 19.88
N ASP A 261 -1.97 -6.06 19.91
CA ASP A 261 -2.23 -7.45 20.37
C ASP A 261 -1.33 -8.49 19.68
N SER A 262 -1.08 -8.32 18.37
CA SER A 262 -0.25 -9.24 17.60
C SER A 262 1.26 -9.12 17.91
N VAL A 263 1.71 -7.96 18.39
CA VAL A 263 3.11 -7.75 18.85
C VAL A 263 3.38 -8.66 20.05
N PHE A 264 2.50 -8.61 21.05
CA PHE A 264 2.65 -9.38 22.29
C PHE A 264 2.29 -10.87 22.17
N ALA A 265 1.45 -11.23 21.20
CA ALA A 265 1.11 -12.63 20.95
C ALA A 265 2.35 -13.48 20.59
N SER A 266 3.34 -12.88 19.93
CA SER A 266 4.59 -13.54 19.57
C SER A 266 5.54 -13.78 20.75
N GLU A 267 5.47 -12.95 21.80
CA GLU A 267 6.29 -13.11 23.02
C GLU A 267 5.72 -14.15 24.00
N SER A 268 4.40 -14.34 24.01
CA SER A 268 3.72 -15.28 24.93
C SER A 268 3.98 -16.77 24.65
N LEU A 269 4.44 -17.12 23.44
CA LEU A 269 4.67 -18.51 23.05
C LEU A 269 5.95 -19.14 23.65
N PHE A 270 6.83 -18.35 24.28
CA PHE A 270 8.08 -18.84 24.88
C PHE A 270 8.02 -19.14 26.38
N GLU A 271 6.96 -18.74 27.10
CA GLU A 271 6.91 -18.91 28.56
C GLU A 271 6.24 -20.22 29.03
N THR A 272 5.68 -21.03 28.12
CA THR A 272 4.94 -22.27 28.49
C THR A 272 5.74 -23.57 28.29
N LEU A 273 7.08 -23.53 28.29
CA LEU A 273 7.90 -24.73 28.09
C LEU A 273 9.07 -24.85 29.06
N HIS A 274 8.89 -24.46 30.32
CA HIS A 274 9.73 -24.94 31.42
C HIS A 274 8.85 -25.15 32.66
N LEU A 275 8.34 -26.37 32.82
CA LEU A 275 8.15 -27.09 34.10
C LEU A 275 7.41 -28.39 33.78
N ASP A 276 8.19 -29.47 33.63
CA ASP A 276 7.97 -30.78 34.25
C ASP A 276 9.21 -31.67 34.04
#